data_AF-F4WKZ7-F1
#
_entry.id   AF-F4WKZ7-F1
#
_cell.length_a   1.000
_cell.length_b   1.000
_cell.length_c   1.000
_cell.angle_alpha   90.00
_cell.angle_beta   90.00
_cell.angle_gamma   90.00
#
_symmetry.space_group_name_H-M   'P 1'
#
loop_
_entity.id
_entity.type
_entity.pdbx_description
1 polymer ?
#
loop_
_entity_poly.entity_id
_entity_poly.type
_entity_poly.pdbx_seq_one_letter_code
_entity_poly.pdbx_strand_id
1 'polypeptide(L)'
;IIIGWMGIFAIDRYGRRILLAISSLGVLIGTVLLGLHFFLLDYGYDPGNLEWLIILSLLLFMMMYFGLIPVPMTTLSEIFPSDLKSLAGFFGSITSAAFAFVASRTYQPLVDLISEKYVFWLYAVIIMMSLIYTLTMLPETKGKTLQVIQSRI
;
A
#
# COMPACT_ATOMS: atom_id res chain seq x y z
N ILE A 1 -15.25 -8.92 3.06
CA ILE A 1 -15.19 -10.40 2.89
C ILE A 1 -15.16 -10.78 1.40
N ILE A 2 -16.21 -10.50 0.61
CA ILE A 2 -16.32 -10.90 -0.82
C ILE A 2 -15.11 -10.44 -1.67
N ILE A 3 -14.63 -9.22 -1.44
CA ILE A 3 -13.50 -8.68 -2.22
C ILE A 3 -12.15 -9.27 -1.78
N GLY A 4 -12.04 -9.72 -0.52
CA GLY A 4 -10.86 -10.45 -0.03
C GLY A 4 -10.68 -11.81 -0.73
N TRP A 5 -11.79 -12.51 -1.01
CA TRP A 5 -11.76 -13.76 -1.78
C TRP A 5 -11.29 -13.54 -3.23
N MET A 6 -11.71 -12.44 -3.87
CA MET A 6 -11.23 -12.06 -5.21
C MET A 6 -9.73 -11.72 -5.22
N GLY A 7 -9.23 -11.03 -4.18
CA GLY A 7 -7.81 -10.72 -4.04
C GLY A 7 -6.93 -11.96 -3.94
N ILE A 8 -7.34 -12.97 -3.15
CA ILE A 8 -6.62 -14.25 -3.03
C ILE A 8 -6.55 -14.97 -4.38
N PHE A 9 -7.66 -15.02 -5.11
CA PHE A 9 -7.70 -15.64 -6.44
C PHE A 9 -6.80 -14.91 -7.46
N ALA A 10 -6.69 -13.59 -7.35
CA ALA A 10 -5.81 -12.78 -8.20
C ALA A 10 -4.32 -12.97 -7.85
N ILE A 11 -3.98 -13.14 -6.56
CA ILE A 11 -2.61 -13.46 -6.09
C ILE A 11 -2.10 -14.74 -6.76
N ASP A 12 -2.92 -15.79 -6.75
CA ASP A 12 -2.54 -17.10 -7.29
C ASP A 12 -2.29 -17.04 -8.81
N ARG A 13 -3.06 -16.19 -9.51
CA ARG A 13 -3.02 -16.13 -10.98
C ARG A 13 -1.95 -15.21 -11.56
N TYR A 14 -1.74 -14.01 -11.03
CA TYR A 14 -0.88 -12.99 -11.66
C TYR A 14 0.53 -12.85 -11.07
N GLY A 15 0.80 -13.43 -9.90
CA GLY A 15 2.11 -13.35 -9.26
C GLY A 15 2.28 -12.16 -8.31
N ARG A 16 3.08 -12.37 -7.26
CA ARG A 16 3.13 -11.52 -6.06
C ARG A 16 3.67 -10.11 -6.32
N ARG A 17 4.74 -9.99 -7.12
CA ARG A 17 5.36 -8.70 -7.45
C ARG A 17 4.45 -7.82 -8.31
N ILE A 18 3.86 -8.40 -9.36
CA ILE A 18 2.95 -7.68 -10.26
C ILE A 18 1.70 -7.25 -9.49
N LEU A 19 1.16 -8.11 -8.61
CA LEU A 19 0.01 -7.74 -7.80
C LEU A 19 0.34 -6.62 -6.81
N LEU A 20 1.49 -6.68 -6.12
CA LEU A 20 1.93 -5.59 -5.24
C LEU A 20 2.11 -4.28 -5.99
N ALA A 21 2.68 -4.33 -7.19
CA ALA A 21 2.87 -3.15 -8.02
C ALA A 21 1.53 -2.55 -8.48
N ILE A 22 0.59 -3.39 -8.97
CA ILE A 22 -0.75 -2.95 -9.40
C ILE A 22 -1.54 -2.37 -8.22
N SER A 23 -1.51 -3.05 -7.08
CA SER A 23 -2.14 -2.56 -5.85
C SER A 23 -1.55 -1.24 -5.38
N SER A 24 -0.21 -1.12 -5.36
CA SER A 24 0.46 0.12 -4.95
C SER A 24 0.20 1.27 -5.93
N LEU A 25 0.13 1.00 -7.24
CA LEU A 25 -0.28 1.97 -8.26
C LEU A 25 -1.72 2.42 -8.06
N GLY A 26 -2.64 1.50 -7.82
CA GLY A 26 -4.04 1.82 -7.61
C GLY A 26 -4.29 2.63 -6.33
N VAL A 27 -3.57 2.31 -5.26
CA VAL A 27 -3.55 3.11 -4.02
C VAL A 27 -2.94 4.49 -4.27
N LEU A 28 -1.83 4.59 -5.01
CA LEU A 28 -1.21 5.86 -5.38
C LEU A 28 -2.20 6.77 -6.14
N ILE A 29 -2.88 6.22 -7.15
CA ILE A 29 -3.86 6.95 -7.96
C ILE A 29 -5.02 7.44 -7.07
N GLY A 30 -5.55 6.58 -6.19
CA GLY A 30 -6.58 6.97 -5.22
C GLY A 30 -6.12 8.12 -4.32
N THR A 31 -4.93 8.01 -3.71
CA THR A 31 -4.40 9.05 -2.82
C THR A 31 -4.17 10.38 -3.57
N VAL A 32 -3.69 10.34 -4.82
CA VAL A 32 -3.55 11.55 -5.66
C VAL A 32 -4.90 12.17 -5.99
N LEU A 33 -5.92 11.37 -6.32
CA LEU A 33 -7.29 11.83 -6.57
C LEU A 33 -7.90 12.49 -5.33
N LEU A 34 -7.66 11.94 -4.13
CA LEU A 34 -8.05 12.54 -2.86
C LEU A 34 -7.35 13.88 -2.63
N GLY A 35 -6.04 13.95 -2.84
CA GLY A 35 -5.29 15.21 -2.76
C GLY A 35 -5.78 16.27 -3.74
N LEU A 36 -6.17 15.86 -4.95
CA LEU A 36 -6.80 16.72 -5.96
C LEU A 36 -8.18 17.21 -5.51
N HIS A 37 -9.02 16.34 -4.96
CA HIS A 37 -10.33 16.71 -4.44
C HIS A 37 -10.22 17.82 -3.38
N PHE A 38 -9.35 17.65 -2.38
CA PHE A 38 -9.11 18.67 -1.36
C PHE A 38 -8.50 19.95 -1.94
N PHE A 39 -7.69 19.86 -2.99
CA PHE A 39 -7.18 21.04 -3.70
C PHE A 39 -8.28 21.82 -4.43
N LEU A 40 -9.25 21.12 -5.04
CA LEU A 40 -10.36 21.76 -5.74
C LEU A 40 -11.37 22.40 -4.76
N LEU A 41 -11.60 21.79 -3.60
CA LEU A 41 -12.41 22.39 -2.54
C LEU A 41 -11.82 23.73 -2.05
N ASP A 42 -10.49 23.78 -1.89
CA ASP A 42 -9.74 24.98 -1.48
C ASP A 42 -9.85 26.12 -2.52
N TYR A 43 -10.10 25.78 -3.78
CA TYR A 43 -10.26 26.73 -4.90
C TYR A 43 -11.69 27.27 -5.05
N GLY A 44 -12.61 26.89 -4.14
CA GLY A 44 -13.99 27.41 -4.10
C GLY A 44 -14.97 26.65 -5.00
N TYR A 45 -14.66 25.41 -5.40
CA TYR A 45 -15.63 24.55 -6.10
C TYR A 45 -16.71 24.00 -5.16
N ASP A 46 -17.95 23.93 -5.64
CA ASP A 46 -19.06 23.39 -4.86
C ASP A 46 -18.84 21.92 -4.46
N PRO A 47 -19.00 21.57 -3.16
CA PRO A 47 -18.82 20.21 -2.66
C PRO A 47 -19.67 19.18 -3.41
N GLY A 48 -20.89 19.54 -3.79
CA GLY A 48 -21.85 18.63 -4.44
C GLY A 48 -21.39 18.12 -5.82
N ASN A 49 -20.58 18.89 -6.55
CA ASN A 49 -20.00 18.45 -7.83
C ASN A 49 -18.72 17.63 -7.66
N LEU A 50 -18.18 17.54 -6.45
CA LEU A 50 -16.92 16.85 -6.15
C LEU A 50 -17.14 15.52 -5.41
N GLU A 51 -18.35 15.24 -4.92
CA GLU A 51 -18.68 14.00 -4.18
C GLU A 51 -18.33 12.73 -4.97
N TRP A 52 -18.60 12.71 -6.29
CA TRP A 52 -18.27 11.57 -7.15
C TRP A 52 -16.76 11.27 -7.19
N LEU A 53 -15.92 12.30 -7.06
CA LEU A 53 -14.46 12.18 -7.10
C LEU A 53 -13.92 11.55 -5.81
N ILE A 54 -14.49 11.93 -4.65
CA ILE A 54 -14.16 11.30 -3.36
C ILE A 54 -14.59 9.84 -3.35
N ILE A 55 -15.80 9.54 -3.84
CA ILE A 55 -16.33 8.17 -3.85
C ILE A 55 -15.48 7.28 -4.76
N LEU A 56 -15.12 7.77 -5.96
CA LEU A 56 -14.25 7.06 -6.89
C LEU A 56 -12.87 6.80 -6.27
N SER A 57 -12.30 7.79 -5.59
CA SER A 57 -11.01 7.66 -4.92
C SER A 57 -11.04 6.61 -3.80
N LEU A 58 -12.07 6.63 -2.95
CA LEU A 58 -12.26 5.65 -1.89
C LEU A 58 -12.48 4.24 -2.44
N LEU A 59 -13.24 4.11 -3.53
CA LEU A 59 -13.43 2.83 -4.20
C LEU A 59 -12.12 2.29 -4.77
N LEU A 60 -11.31 3.13 -5.43
CA LEU A 60 -9.99 2.74 -5.93
C LEU A 60 -9.05 2.34 -4.79
N PHE A 61 -9.02 3.13 -3.72
CA PHE A 61 -8.23 2.81 -2.53
C PHE A 61 -8.64 1.45 -1.97
N MET A 62 -9.94 1.22 -1.72
CA MET A 62 -10.42 -0.06 -1.20
C MET A 62 -10.12 -1.22 -2.15
N MET A 63 -10.42 -1.09 -3.46
CA MET A 63 -10.17 -2.12 -4.48
C MET A 63 -8.70 -2.50 -4.63
N MET A 64 -7.78 -1.63 -4.23
CA MET A 64 -6.35 -1.83 -4.46
C MET A 64 -5.61 -2.16 -3.17
N TYR A 65 -6.20 -1.88 -2.01
CA TYR A 65 -5.68 -2.25 -0.69
C TYR A 65 -5.54 -3.77 -0.49
N PHE A 66 -6.21 -4.59 -1.31
CA PHE A 66 -6.25 -6.05 -1.18
C PHE A 66 -4.90 -6.76 -1.42
N GLY A 67 -4.03 -6.23 -2.28
CA GLY A 67 -2.70 -6.83 -2.52
C GLY A 67 -1.63 -6.36 -1.52
N LEU A 68 -1.86 -5.24 -0.84
CA LEU A 68 -0.84 -4.56 -0.04
C LEU A 68 -0.67 -5.19 1.36
N ILE A 69 -1.71 -5.81 1.91
CA ILE A 69 -1.66 -6.49 3.22
C ILE A 69 -1.12 -7.93 3.13
N PRO A 70 -1.71 -8.83 2.31
CA PRO A 70 -1.34 -10.24 2.35
C PRO A 70 0.01 -10.50 1.69
N VAL A 71 0.40 -9.71 0.68
CA VAL A 71 1.58 -10.03 -0.15
C VAL A 71 2.91 -9.77 0.57
N PRO A 72 3.13 -8.67 1.31
CA PRO A 72 4.37 -8.48 2.06
C PRO A 72 4.52 -9.53 3.16
N MET A 73 3.42 -9.87 3.84
CA MET A 73 3.40 -10.90 4.89
C MET A 73 3.73 -12.28 4.32
N THR A 74 3.14 -12.66 3.17
CA THR A 74 3.45 -13.94 2.52
C THR A 74 4.84 -13.98 1.92
N THR A 75 5.32 -12.88 1.34
CA THR A 75 6.68 -12.78 0.77
C THR A 75 7.74 -12.88 1.86
N LEU A 76 7.54 -12.21 3.00
CA LEU A 76 8.40 -12.34 4.18
C LEU A 76 8.43 -13.80 4.66
N SER A 77 7.27 -14.47 4.65
CA SER A 77 7.13 -15.87 5.02
C SER A 77 7.84 -16.87 4.07
N GLU A 78 8.22 -16.43 2.86
CA GLU A 78 8.89 -17.21 1.81
C GLU A 78 10.38 -16.91 1.67
N ILE A 79 10.85 -15.78 2.17
CA ILE A 79 12.28 -15.42 2.13
C ILE A 79 13.00 -16.02 3.35
N PHE A 80 12.32 -16.11 4.49
CA PHE A 80 12.93 -16.60 5.73
C PHE A 80 12.77 -18.12 5.91
N PRO A 81 13.82 -18.84 6.34
CA PRO A 81 13.74 -20.26 6.67
C PRO A 81 12.76 -20.49 7.84
N SER A 82 12.20 -21.70 7.93
CA SER A 82 11.16 -22.09 8.90
C SER A 82 11.49 -21.70 10.35
N ASP A 83 12.77 -21.76 10.70
CA ASP A 83 13.25 -21.57 12.07
C ASP A 83 13.31 -20.08 12.47
N LEU A 84 13.43 -19.18 11.50
CA LEU A 84 13.47 -17.72 11.70
C LEU A 84 12.16 -17.03 11.28
N LYS A 85 11.23 -17.76 10.66
CA LYS A 85 9.97 -17.22 10.12
C LYS A 85 9.10 -16.56 11.19
N SER A 86 9.00 -17.15 12.37
CA SER A 86 8.26 -16.59 13.51
C SER A 86 8.90 -15.30 14.03
N LEU A 87 10.23 -15.27 14.13
CA LEU A 87 10.99 -14.11 14.58
C LEU A 87 10.91 -12.96 13.56
N ALA A 88 11.07 -13.25 12.27
CA ALA A 88 10.95 -12.26 11.20
C ALA A 88 9.52 -11.69 11.12
N GLY A 89 8.50 -12.54 11.27
CA GLY A 89 7.10 -12.11 11.32
C GLY A 89 6.80 -11.22 12.54
N PHE A 90 7.38 -11.52 13.69
CA PHE A 90 7.27 -10.71 14.90
C PHE A 90 7.90 -9.32 14.72
N PHE A 91 9.14 -9.25 14.23
CA PHE A 91 9.80 -7.96 13.94
C PHE A 91 9.04 -7.17 12.88
N GLY A 92 8.59 -7.80 11.78
CA GLY A 92 7.78 -7.13 10.77
C GLY A 92 6.46 -6.57 11.31
N SER A 93 5.79 -7.33 12.18
CA SER A 93 4.55 -6.89 12.83
C SER A 93 4.79 -5.74 13.81
N ILE A 94 5.86 -5.79 14.61
CA ILE A 94 6.21 -4.70 15.54
C ILE A 94 6.59 -3.45 14.78
N THR A 95 7.44 -3.55 13.75
CA THR A 95 7.87 -2.40 12.96
C THR A 95 6.67 -1.76 12.26
N SER A 96 5.81 -2.54 11.64
CA SER A 96 4.58 -2.02 11.01
C SER A 96 3.62 -1.40 12.02
N ALA A 97 3.42 -2.01 13.19
CA ALA A 97 2.59 -1.45 14.26
C ALA A 97 3.18 -0.14 14.81
N ALA A 98 4.51 -0.06 14.99
CA ALA A 98 5.19 1.15 15.42
C ALA A 98 5.02 2.28 14.39
N PHE A 99 5.23 2.00 13.10
CA PHE A 99 4.98 2.99 12.04
C PHE A 99 3.51 3.42 11.99
N ALA A 100 2.56 2.49 12.11
CA ALA A 100 1.14 2.82 12.15
C ALA A 100 0.78 3.69 13.35
N PHE A 101 1.35 3.42 14.52
CA PHE A 101 1.16 4.21 15.72
C PHE A 101 1.73 5.63 15.56
N VAL A 102 2.97 5.75 15.06
CA VAL A 102 3.60 7.04 14.79
C VAL A 102 2.75 7.83 13.80
N ALA A 103 2.39 7.24 12.65
CA ALA A 103 1.57 7.86 11.63
C ALA A 103 0.24 8.37 12.21
N SER A 104 -0.45 7.55 13.01
CA SER A 104 -1.72 7.91 13.64
C SER A 104 -1.58 9.08 14.63
N ARG A 105 -0.48 9.11 15.40
CA ARG A 105 -0.21 10.19 16.36
C ARG A 105 0.22 11.49 15.67
N THR A 106 0.96 11.39 14.57
CA THR A 106 1.43 12.56 13.80
C THR A 106 0.37 13.10 12.85
N TYR A 107 -0.62 12.30 12.44
CA TYR A 107 -1.63 12.69 11.46
C TYR A 107 -2.38 13.95 11.86
N GLN A 108 -2.91 14.01 13.08
CA GLN A 108 -3.74 15.12 13.52
C GLN A 108 -2.96 16.45 13.62
N PRO A 109 -1.76 16.50 14.25
CA PRO A 109 -0.90 17.68 14.18
C PRO A 109 -0.50 18.11 12.75
N LEU A 110 -0.29 17.15 11.83
CA LEU A 110 0.05 17.44 10.44
C LEU A 110 -1.10 18.09 9.69
N VAL A 111 -2.32 17.60 9.91
CA VAL A 111 -3.54 18.18 9.34
C VAL A 111 -3.76 19.60 9.86
N ASP A 112 -3.59 19.82 11.17
CA ASP A 112 -3.77 21.13 11.78
C ASP A 112 -2.73 22.16 11.29
N LEU A 113 -1.50 21.73 10.99
CA LEU A 113 -0.40 22.62 10.62
C LEU A 113 -0.33 22.93 9.11
N ILE A 114 -0.59 21.93 8.26
CA ILE A 114 -0.31 22.00 6.82
C ILE A 114 -1.57 21.79 5.98
N SER A 115 -2.74 21.58 6.58
CA SER A 115 -4.01 21.25 5.90
C SER A 115 -4.02 19.87 5.21
N GLU A 116 -5.20 19.26 5.15
CA GLU A 116 -5.43 17.89 4.66
C GLU A 116 -4.82 17.64 3.27
N LYS A 117 -4.94 18.63 2.36
CA LYS A 117 -4.37 18.60 1.01
C LYS A 117 -2.89 18.20 0.97
N TYR A 118 -2.06 18.84 1.79
CA TYR A 118 -0.62 18.61 1.76
C TYR A 118 -0.25 17.28 2.41
N VAL A 119 -1.04 16.83 3.40
CA VAL A 119 -0.89 15.52 4.04
C VAL A 119 -1.14 14.39 3.04
N PHE A 120 -2.20 14.48 2.23
CA PHE A 120 -2.48 13.47 1.19
C PHE A 120 -1.42 13.45 0.09
N TRP A 121 -0.92 14.62 -0.34
CA TRP A 121 0.19 14.69 -1.29
C TRP A 121 1.49 14.07 -0.74
N LEU A 122 1.79 14.29 0.54
CA LEU A 122 2.94 13.67 1.20
C LEU A 122 2.80 12.15 1.23
N TYR A 123 1.61 11.63 1.56
CA TYR A 123 1.34 10.19 1.49
C TYR A 123 1.45 9.62 0.08
N ALA A 124 1.01 10.36 -0.95
CA ALA A 124 1.19 9.95 -2.34
C ALA A 124 2.68 9.80 -2.70
N VAL A 125 3.55 10.73 -2.26
CA VAL A 125 5.00 10.62 -2.49
C VAL A 125 5.59 9.39 -1.77
N ILE A 126 5.17 9.11 -0.54
CA ILE A 126 5.61 7.91 0.20
C ILE A 126 5.19 6.63 -0.54
N ILE A 127 3.95 6.55 -1.01
CA ILE A 127 3.45 5.39 -1.75
C ILE A 127 4.19 5.24 -3.08
N MET A 128 4.51 6.36 -3.76
CA MET A 128 5.30 6.33 -4.99
C MET A 128 6.71 5.79 -4.74
N MET A 129 7.38 6.19 -3.65
CA MET A 129 8.67 5.63 -3.26
C MET A 129 8.56 4.12 -2.96
N SER A 130 7.50 3.70 -2.25
CA SER A 130 7.22 2.29 -1.98
C SER A 130 7.00 1.47 -3.25
N LEU A 131 6.28 2.05 -4.23
CA LEU A 131 6.08 1.44 -5.54
C LEU A 131 7.40 1.27 -6.30
N ILE A 132 8.24 2.32 -6.34
CA ILE A 132 9.56 2.24 -6.99
C ILE A 132 10.41 1.16 -6.32
N TYR A 133 10.45 1.13 -4.99
CA TYR A 133 11.16 0.09 -4.23
C TYR A 133 10.64 -1.31 -4.56
N THR A 134 9.32 -1.48 -4.64
CA THR A 134 8.69 -2.75 -5.02
C THR A 134 9.09 -3.18 -6.45
N LEU A 135 9.22 -2.23 -7.37
CA LEU A 135 9.61 -2.49 -8.75
C LEU A 135 11.11 -2.71 -8.91
N THR A 136 11.99 -2.09 -8.12
CA THR A 136 13.45 -2.22 -8.30
C THR A 136 14.08 -3.27 -7.40
N MET A 137 13.67 -3.34 -6.13
CA MET A 137 14.32 -4.16 -5.10
C MET A 137 13.59 -5.47 -4.80
N LEU A 138 12.31 -5.63 -5.17
CA LEU A 138 11.60 -6.89 -4.92
C LEU A 138 11.89 -7.90 -6.06
N PRO A 139 12.70 -8.95 -5.85
CA PRO A 139 12.86 -10.01 -6.83
C PRO A 139 11.56 -10.80 -6.94
N GLU A 140 11.25 -11.24 -8.16
CA GLU A 140 10.03 -11.98 -8.44
C GLU A 140 10.07 -13.37 -7.77
N THR A 141 9.21 -13.59 -6.76
CA THR A 141 9.17 -14.82 -5.95
C THR A 141 8.31 -15.93 -6.55
N LYS A 142 7.55 -15.66 -7.63
CA LYS A 142 6.64 -16.67 -8.22
C LYS A 142 7.45 -17.75 -8.93
N GLY A 143 7.30 -19.00 -8.48
CA GLY A 143 7.84 -20.19 -9.16
C GLY A 143 9.33 -20.44 -9.00
N LYS A 144 10.01 -19.74 -8.08
CA LYS A 144 11.42 -20.00 -7.73
C LYS A 144 11.51 -20.72 -6.40
N THR A 145 12.34 -21.76 -6.33
CA THR A 145 12.62 -22.45 -5.07
C THR A 145 13.37 -21.54 -4.11
N LEU A 146 13.12 -21.70 -2.80
CA LEU A 146 13.80 -20.99 -1.71
C LEU A 146 15.33 -20.90 -1.89
N GLN A 147 15.94 -21.97 -2.40
CA GLN A 147 17.37 -22.07 -2.67
C GLN A 147 17.86 -21.12 -3.79
N VAL A 148 17.05 -20.87 -4.83
CA VAL A 148 17.39 -19.93 -5.92
C VAL A 148 17.24 -18.48 -5.48
N ILE A 149 16.34 -18.20 -4.52
CA ILE A 149 16.19 -16.86 -3.95
C ILE A 149 17.34 -16.59 -2.97
N GLN A 150 17.67 -17.55 -2.10
CA GLN A 150 18.76 -17.43 -1.13
C GLN A 150 20.16 -17.41 -1.76
N SER A 151 20.36 -18.05 -2.92
CA SER A 151 21.67 -18.02 -3.63
C SER A 151 21.89 -16.74 -4.44
N ARG A 152 20.88 -15.87 -4.57
CA ARG A 152 20.94 -14.63 -5.34
C ARG A 152 20.99 -13.37 -4.46
N ILE A 153 20.95 -13.55 -3.15
CA ILE A 153 21.15 -12.55 -2.10
C ILE A 153 22.58 -12.77 -1.57
#